data_AF-A0A8H8D603-F1
#
_entry.id   AF-A0A8H8D603-F1
#
_cell.length_a   1.000
_cell.length_b   1.000
_cell.length_c   1.000
_cell.angle_alpha   90.00
_cell.angle_beta   90.00
_cell.angle_gamma   90.00
#
_symmetry.space_group_name_H-M   'P 1'
#
loop_
_entity.id
_entity.type
_entity.pdbx_description
1 polymer ?
#
loop_
_entity_poly.entity_id
_entity_poly.type
_entity_poly.pdbx_seq_one_letter_code
_entity_poly.pdbx_strand_id
1 'polypeptide(L)'
;MSSSLFCSSASPSRLSPLFHRIHRGYGGTYNRSWRQLSTSQANFQEPSPSSPPGASNIAISTNPAPAASVIASKFISRFQSLPPQTRTQTLDGNQVQLLSLTLNRRSLYPGSPALSNARAPEAGTPIPPGYHLVYFTPAFLEGELGLDGTDTSYNPEPPFTRRMWAGGEVRWPLGQDGKVNLLRVGQEVQETTRVLSAEAKVVKATGEEMVVVGVEKVFENEHGVALVDRR
;
A
#
# COMPACT_ATOMS: atom_id res chain seq x y z
N MET A 1 -1.08 -18.15 -4.43
CA MET A 1 -2.01 -17.35 -3.58
C MET A 1 -1.47 -15.95 -3.56
N SER A 2 -2.33 -14.94 -3.66
CA SER A 2 -2.03 -13.81 -4.55
C SER A 2 -2.69 -12.46 -4.23
N SER A 3 -2.00 -11.36 -4.57
CA SER A 3 -2.56 -10.03 -4.81
C SER A 3 -3.44 -10.03 -6.06
N SER A 4 -4.70 -9.62 -5.93
CA SER A 4 -5.63 -9.46 -7.06
C SER A 4 -5.71 -7.99 -7.46
N LEU A 5 -5.73 -7.69 -8.75
CA LEU A 5 -5.97 -6.32 -9.23
C LEU A 5 -7.14 -6.24 -10.20
N PHE A 6 -7.96 -5.19 -10.07
CA PHE A 6 -9.19 -5.00 -10.86
C PHE A 6 -9.04 -3.94 -11.95
N CYS A 7 -9.79 -4.12 -13.04
CA CYS A 7 -10.02 -3.13 -14.08
C CYS A 7 -11.07 -2.08 -13.61
N SER A 8 -10.94 -0.82 -14.04
CA SER A 8 -11.89 0.24 -13.70
C SER A 8 -12.78 0.58 -14.89
N SER A 9 -14.08 0.35 -14.80
CA SER A 9 -15.07 1.14 -15.55
C SER A 9 -15.67 2.18 -14.60
N ALA A 10 -15.42 3.48 -14.83
CA ALA A 10 -16.08 4.53 -14.07
C ALA A 10 -16.50 5.68 -14.99
N SER A 11 -17.82 5.90 -15.05
CA SER A 11 -18.46 7.14 -15.52
C SER A 11 -18.91 7.93 -14.29
N PRO A 12 -18.75 9.27 -14.22
CA PRO A 12 -19.02 10.03 -13.01
C PRO A 12 -20.45 10.58 -13.00
N SER A 13 -21.23 10.35 -11.95
CA SER A 13 -22.31 11.28 -11.62
C SER A 13 -22.76 11.27 -10.15
N ARG A 14 -22.82 12.51 -9.64
CA ARG A 14 -23.67 13.11 -8.59
C ARG A 14 -23.28 12.98 -7.11
N LEU A 15 -22.79 14.11 -6.62
CA LEU A 15 -22.80 14.61 -5.24
C LEU A 15 -24.23 14.78 -4.69
N SER A 16 -24.41 14.57 -3.38
CA SER A 16 -25.34 15.35 -2.52
C SER A 16 -24.93 15.23 -1.04
N PRO A 17 -25.07 16.31 -0.23
CA PRO A 17 -24.54 16.38 1.15
C PRO A 17 -25.63 16.17 2.21
N LEU A 18 -25.27 15.57 3.35
CA LEU A 18 -26.09 15.60 4.57
C LEU A 18 -25.18 15.83 5.78
N PHE A 19 -25.20 17.05 6.31
CA PHE A 19 -24.68 17.41 7.63
C PHE A 19 -25.85 17.59 8.60
N HIS A 20 -25.77 16.97 9.78
CA HIS A 20 -26.50 17.40 10.97
C HIS A 20 -25.56 17.47 12.20
N ARG A 21 -25.62 18.67 12.81
CA ARG A 21 -25.21 19.20 14.13
C ARG A 21 -25.20 18.16 15.28
N ILE A 22 -24.35 18.20 16.32
CA ILE A 22 -24.37 19.14 17.49
C ILE A 22 -23.04 19.16 18.29
N HIS A 23 -22.80 20.33 18.89
CA HIS A 23 -21.71 20.89 19.72
C HIS A 23 -21.20 20.14 20.96
N ARG A 24 -19.91 20.38 21.30
CA ARG A 24 -19.48 21.00 22.58
C ARG A 24 -18.06 21.57 22.45
N GLY A 25 -17.89 22.84 22.83
CA GLY A 25 -16.64 23.58 22.68
C GLY A 25 -15.76 23.57 23.93
N TYR A 26 -14.54 24.05 23.75
CA TYR A 26 -13.78 24.80 24.75
C TYR A 26 -13.01 25.91 24.03
N GLY A 27 -13.14 27.13 24.55
CA GLY A 27 -12.56 28.33 23.97
C GLY A 27 -11.06 28.42 24.19
N GLY A 28 -10.36 28.89 23.16
CA GLY A 28 -8.97 29.36 23.22
C GLY A 28 -8.87 30.63 22.38
N THR A 29 -8.58 31.74 23.03
CA THR A 29 -8.51 33.08 22.45
C THR A 29 -7.23 33.25 21.63
N TYR A 30 -7.33 33.49 20.32
CA TYR A 30 -6.31 34.22 19.59
C TYR A 30 -6.96 35.18 18.60
N ASN A 31 -6.68 36.45 18.85
CA ASN A 31 -7.16 37.62 18.15
C ASN A 31 -6.22 37.92 16.97
N ARG A 32 -6.74 38.02 15.74
CA ARG A 32 -6.12 38.83 14.66
C ARG A 32 -7.14 39.19 13.59
N SER A 33 -7.57 40.45 13.66
CA SER A 33 -8.02 41.38 12.62
C SER A 33 -7.85 40.92 11.17
N TRP A 34 -8.97 40.89 10.43
CA TRP A 34 -8.99 41.09 8.98
C TRP A 34 -9.71 42.41 8.68
N ARG A 35 -8.95 43.35 8.10
CA ARG A 35 -9.44 44.61 7.54
C ARG A 35 -10.40 44.31 6.38
N GLN A 36 -11.58 44.94 6.41
CA GLN A 36 -12.42 45.10 5.23
C GLN A 36 -11.80 46.18 4.33
N LEU A 37 -11.45 45.81 3.10
CA LEU A 37 -11.22 46.77 2.02
C LEU A 37 -12.42 46.67 1.07
N SER A 38 -13.15 47.78 0.95
CA SER A 38 -14.13 47.96 -0.11
C SER A 38 -13.41 48.14 -1.43
N THR A 39 -13.93 47.57 -2.51
CA THR A 39 -13.54 47.96 -3.85
C THR A 39 -14.76 47.90 -4.75
N SER A 40 -14.94 49.01 -5.48
CA SER A 40 -16.01 49.39 -6.38
C SER A 40 -16.28 48.38 -7.51
N GLN A 41 -17.57 48.17 -7.83
CA GLN A 41 -18.01 47.50 -9.05
C GLN A 41 -17.62 48.32 -10.28
N ALA A 42 -16.83 47.72 -11.18
CA ALA A 42 -16.65 48.19 -12.55
C ALA A 42 -17.54 47.36 -13.47
N ASN A 43 -18.36 48.06 -14.26
CA ASN A 43 -19.30 47.50 -15.23
C ASN A 43 -18.51 47.14 -16.51
N PHE A 44 -18.39 45.85 -16.84
CA PHE A 44 -17.81 45.39 -18.11
C PHE A 44 -18.85 44.55 -18.85
N GLN A 45 -19.11 44.94 -20.09
CA GLN A 45 -20.11 44.36 -20.98
C GLN A 45 -19.41 43.36 -21.92
N GLU A 46 -19.83 42.09 -21.88
CA GLU A 46 -19.31 41.00 -22.72
C GLU A 46 -19.76 41.14 -24.18
N PRO A 47 -18.88 40.91 -25.18
CA PRO A 47 -19.29 40.68 -26.57
C PRO A 47 -19.56 39.19 -26.84
N SER A 48 -20.57 38.93 -27.68
CA SER A 48 -21.09 37.60 -28.04
C SER A 48 -20.09 36.72 -28.82
N PRO A 49 -20.11 35.37 -28.68
CA PRO A 49 -19.18 34.50 -29.38
C PRO A 49 -19.63 34.15 -30.81
N SER A 50 -18.70 34.23 -31.75
CA SER A 50 -18.81 33.70 -33.12
C SER A 50 -18.44 32.21 -33.16
N SER A 51 -19.07 31.46 -34.07
CA SER A 51 -18.95 30.00 -34.21
C SER A 51 -17.57 29.55 -34.74
N PRO A 52 -17.00 28.43 -34.27
CA PRO A 52 -15.76 27.88 -34.81
C PRO A 52 -16.00 26.97 -36.05
N PRO A 53 -15.03 26.88 -36.99
CA PRO A 53 -15.14 26.02 -38.16
C PRO A 53 -14.91 24.54 -37.84
N GLY A 54 -15.46 23.67 -38.69
CA GLY A 54 -15.67 22.24 -38.48
C GLY A 54 -14.48 21.42 -37.99
N ALA A 55 -14.73 20.63 -36.94
CA ALA A 55 -13.80 19.64 -36.43
C ALA A 55 -13.71 18.45 -37.40
N SER A 56 -12.49 18.19 -37.87
CA SER A 56 -12.13 16.95 -38.55
C SER A 56 -12.11 15.81 -37.53
N ASN A 57 -12.92 14.78 -37.74
CA ASN A 57 -12.93 13.57 -36.91
C ASN A 57 -11.62 12.81 -37.08
N ILE A 58 -10.66 13.02 -36.18
CA ILE A 58 -9.54 12.10 -35.98
C ILE A 58 -10.14 10.86 -35.29
N ALA A 59 -10.35 9.80 -36.07
CA ALA A 59 -10.70 8.50 -35.52
C ALA A 59 -9.53 8.00 -34.65
N ILE A 60 -9.68 8.09 -33.33
CA ILE A 60 -8.77 7.46 -32.37
C ILE A 60 -8.89 5.96 -32.61
N SER A 61 -7.82 5.35 -33.13
CA SER A 61 -7.69 3.90 -33.22
C SER A 61 -7.67 3.31 -31.81
N THR A 62 -8.83 2.88 -31.33
CA THR A 62 -8.95 2.11 -30.10
C THR A 62 -8.56 0.67 -30.40
N ASN A 63 -7.26 0.36 -30.34
CA ASN A 63 -6.86 -1.03 -30.17
C ASN A 63 -7.55 -1.57 -28.90
N PRO A 64 -8.25 -2.72 -28.96
CA PRO A 64 -8.85 -3.30 -27.77
C PRO A 64 -7.75 -3.58 -26.73
N ALA A 65 -8.03 -3.28 -25.47
CA ALA A 65 -7.12 -3.57 -24.37
C ALA A 65 -6.75 -5.07 -24.40
N PRO A 66 -5.47 -5.42 -24.16
CA PRO A 66 -5.06 -6.83 -24.15
C PRO A 66 -5.80 -7.59 -23.04
N ALA A 67 -6.20 -8.83 -23.34
CA ALA A 67 -6.90 -9.69 -22.39
C ALA A 67 -6.07 -9.93 -21.12
N ALA A 68 -6.73 -10.10 -19.98
CA ALA A 68 -6.06 -10.33 -18.69
C ALA A 68 -5.04 -11.48 -18.71
N SER A 69 -5.33 -12.53 -19.48
CA SER A 69 -4.44 -13.70 -19.63
C SER A 69 -3.10 -13.34 -20.28
N VAL A 70 -3.11 -12.44 -21.26
CA VAL A 70 -1.89 -11.95 -21.93
C VAL A 70 -1.07 -11.09 -20.97
N ILE A 71 -1.72 -10.20 -20.23
CA ILE A 71 -1.07 -9.35 -19.23
C ILE A 71 -0.45 -10.20 -18.12
N ALA A 72 -1.18 -11.17 -17.58
CA ALA A 72 -0.69 -12.10 -16.55
C ALA A 72 0.54 -12.88 -17.04
N SER A 73 0.49 -13.41 -18.26
CA SER A 73 1.60 -14.17 -18.86
C SER A 73 2.86 -13.32 -19.06
N LYS A 74 2.71 -12.08 -19.55
CA LYS A 74 3.82 -11.13 -19.66
C LYS A 74 4.40 -10.78 -18.30
N PHE A 75 3.53 -10.53 -17.31
CA PHE A 75 3.92 -10.17 -15.96
C PHE A 75 4.80 -11.27 -15.34
N ILE A 76 4.34 -12.52 -15.31
CA ILE A 76 5.13 -13.60 -14.71
C ILE A 76 6.43 -13.84 -15.48
N SER A 77 6.42 -13.76 -16.81
CA SER A 77 7.62 -13.94 -17.65
C SER A 77 8.69 -12.89 -17.32
N ARG A 78 8.28 -11.63 -17.10
CA ARG A 78 9.18 -10.55 -16.67
C ARG A 78 9.85 -10.89 -15.34
N PHE A 79 9.07 -11.26 -14.31
CA PHE A 79 9.64 -11.53 -12.98
C PHE A 79 10.42 -12.83 -12.88
N GLN A 80 10.15 -13.80 -13.75
CA GLN A 80 10.97 -15.00 -13.88
C GLN A 80 12.31 -14.75 -14.58
N SER A 81 12.38 -13.70 -15.42
CA SER A 81 13.62 -13.31 -16.11
C SER A 81 14.58 -12.46 -15.26
N LEU A 82 14.10 -11.94 -14.12
CA LEU A 82 14.85 -11.04 -13.24
C LEU A 82 15.23 -11.75 -11.94
N PRO A 83 16.33 -11.35 -11.29
CA PRO A 83 16.64 -11.83 -9.96
C PRO A 83 15.54 -11.41 -8.95
N PRO A 84 15.33 -12.19 -7.88
CA PRO A 84 14.45 -11.78 -6.77
C PRO A 84 14.85 -10.40 -6.22
N GLN A 85 13.85 -9.62 -5.81
CA GLN A 85 14.13 -8.33 -5.17
C GLN A 85 14.54 -8.55 -3.72
N THR A 86 15.61 -7.90 -3.28
CA THR A 86 16.11 -8.00 -1.91
C THR A 86 16.09 -6.66 -1.20
N ARG A 87 15.78 -6.65 0.09
CA ARG A 87 15.88 -5.49 0.97
C ARG A 87 16.45 -5.89 2.32
N THR A 88 17.34 -5.10 2.86
CA THR A 88 17.93 -5.31 4.19
C THR A 88 17.42 -4.24 5.15
N GLN A 89 17.13 -4.64 6.40
CA GLN A 89 16.68 -3.74 7.45
C GLN A 89 17.26 -4.16 8.81
N THR A 90 17.77 -3.20 9.58
CA THR A 90 18.03 -3.40 11.01
C THR A 90 16.73 -3.26 11.81
N LEU A 91 16.42 -4.24 12.64
CA LEU A 91 15.21 -4.22 13.47
C LEU A 91 15.44 -3.37 14.71
N ASP A 92 15.07 -2.10 14.62
CA ASP A 92 15.28 -1.12 15.68
C ASP A 92 14.26 -1.26 16.83
N GLY A 93 14.76 -1.15 18.07
CA GLY A 93 13.95 -1.27 19.28
C GLY A 93 12.94 -0.14 19.43
N ASN A 94 13.29 1.09 19.04
CA ASN A 94 12.36 2.21 19.09
C ASN A 94 11.21 1.99 18.10
N GLN A 95 11.48 1.53 16.89
CA GLN A 95 10.45 1.16 15.90
C GLN A 95 9.51 0.08 16.45
N VAL A 96 10.03 -0.97 17.12
CA VAL A 96 9.20 -2.01 17.77
C VAL A 96 8.29 -1.39 18.82
N GLN A 97 8.86 -0.56 19.70
CA GLN A 97 8.12 0.08 20.78
C GLN A 97 6.97 0.93 20.24
N LEU A 98 7.27 1.81 19.29
CA LEU A 98 6.28 2.73 18.73
C LEU A 98 5.18 1.98 17.98
N LEU A 99 5.52 0.96 17.20
CA LEU A 99 4.53 0.11 16.53
C LEU A 99 3.58 -0.56 17.53
N SER A 100 4.11 -1.14 18.62
CA SER A 100 3.26 -1.74 19.65
C SER A 100 2.33 -0.74 20.30
N LEU A 101 2.81 0.46 20.62
CA LEU A 101 2.00 1.53 21.19
C LEU A 101 0.92 2.02 20.21
N THR A 102 1.26 2.18 18.92
CA THR A 102 0.29 2.51 17.85
C THR A 102 -0.81 1.47 17.74
N LEU A 103 -0.48 0.19 17.93
CA LEU A 103 -1.44 -0.91 17.96
C LEU A 103 -2.18 -1.05 19.31
N ASN A 104 -2.07 -0.04 20.18
CA ASN A 104 -2.65 -0.01 21.53
C ASN A 104 -2.26 -1.23 22.39
N ARG A 105 -1.03 -1.73 22.22
CA ARG A 105 -0.46 -2.82 23.03
C ARG A 105 0.42 -2.26 24.13
N ARG A 106 0.03 -2.52 25.38
CA ARG A 106 0.77 -2.07 26.57
C ARG A 106 2.16 -2.72 26.70
N SER A 107 2.34 -3.93 26.17
CA SER A 107 3.54 -4.76 26.30
C SER A 107 3.72 -5.61 25.04
N LEU A 108 4.94 -6.11 24.75
CA LEU A 108 5.21 -6.92 23.55
C LEU A 108 4.58 -8.31 23.64
N TYR A 109 4.70 -8.92 24.82
CA TYR A 109 4.18 -10.24 25.16
C TYR A 109 3.45 -10.17 26.51
N PRO A 110 2.48 -11.08 26.77
CA PRO A 110 1.89 -11.22 28.09
C PRO A 110 2.97 -11.36 29.18
N GLY A 111 2.90 -10.49 30.20
CA GLY A 111 3.85 -10.48 31.31
C GLY A 111 5.17 -9.73 31.05
N SER A 112 5.41 -9.21 29.84
CA SER A 112 6.56 -8.33 29.58
C SER A 112 6.34 -6.90 30.11
N PRO A 113 7.41 -6.12 30.36
CA PRO A 113 7.29 -4.76 30.87
C PRO A 113 6.39 -3.86 30.02
N ALA A 114 5.80 -2.85 30.66
CA ALA A 114 5.02 -1.84 29.96
C ALA A 114 5.93 -1.00 29.05
N LEU A 115 5.45 -0.70 27.83
CA LEU A 115 6.20 0.05 26.83
C LEU A 115 6.01 1.57 26.94
N SER A 116 4.94 2.03 27.58
CA SER A 116 4.66 3.45 27.75
C SER A 116 5.63 4.08 28.76
N ASN A 117 6.25 5.21 28.37
CA ASN A 117 7.24 5.94 29.17
C ASN A 117 8.41 5.06 29.65
N ALA A 118 8.72 4.00 28.90
CA ALA A 118 9.81 3.07 29.18
C ALA A 118 10.92 3.19 28.12
N ARG A 119 12.09 2.60 28.42
CA ARG A 119 13.16 2.43 27.43
C ARG A 119 12.67 1.52 26.29
N ALA A 120 13.16 1.78 25.09
CA ALA A 120 12.97 0.89 23.96
C ALA A 120 13.44 -0.54 24.29
N PRO A 121 12.76 -1.58 23.77
CA PRO A 121 13.20 -2.97 23.86
C PRO A 121 14.69 -3.14 23.53
N GLU A 122 15.38 -3.94 24.33
CA GLU A 122 16.82 -4.15 24.19
C GLU A 122 17.14 -5.12 23.04
N ALA A 123 18.38 -5.07 22.55
CA ALA A 123 18.88 -6.01 21.55
C ALA A 123 18.66 -7.47 22.00
N GLY A 124 18.28 -8.32 21.07
CA GLY A 124 17.92 -9.72 21.35
C GLY A 124 16.46 -9.92 21.75
N THR A 125 15.68 -8.87 22.04
CA THR A 125 14.24 -8.99 22.32
C THR A 125 13.52 -9.57 21.09
N PRO A 126 12.76 -10.67 21.21
CA PRO A 126 12.05 -11.24 20.08
C PRO A 126 10.97 -10.31 19.53
N ILE A 127 10.88 -10.21 18.21
CA ILE A 127 9.88 -9.41 17.51
C ILE A 127 8.54 -10.15 17.49
N PRO A 128 7.42 -9.51 17.88
CA PRO A 128 6.12 -10.16 17.84
C PRO A 128 5.73 -10.63 16.43
N PRO A 129 5.04 -11.78 16.29
CA PRO A 129 4.53 -12.25 15.00
C PRO A 129 3.66 -11.19 14.28
N GLY A 130 3.82 -11.09 12.95
CA GLY A 130 3.09 -10.16 12.10
C GLY A 130 3.71 -8.77 11.99
N TYR A 131 4.70 -8.44 12.83
CA TYR A 131 5.32 -7.11 12.80
C TYR A 131 6.19 -6.91 11.55
N HIS A 132 6.71 -7.99 10.94
CA HIS A 132 7.48 -7.95 9.70
C HIS A 132 6.78 -7.22 8.55
N LEU A 133 5.44 -7.16 8.57
CA LEU A 133 4.62 -6.47 7.56
C LEU A 133 4.90 -4.97 7.42
N VAL A 134 5.49 -4.32 8.44
CA VAL A 134 5.79 -2.88 8.42
C VAL A 134 7.27 -2.53 8.46
N TYR A 135 8.17 -3.49 8.74
CA TYR A 135 9.63 -3.23 8.79
C TYR A 135 10.25 -3.08 7.40
N PHE A 136 9.64 -3.71 6.40
CA PHE A 136 10.19 -3.80 5.05
C PHE A 136 9.41 -2.97 4.03
N THR A 137 8.81 -1.85 4.48
CA THR A 137 8.11 -0.93 3.59
C THR A 137 9.10 -0.28 2.62
N PRO A 138 8.83 -0.29 1.30
CA PRO A 138 9.65 0.42 0.33
C PRO A 138 9.82 1.89 0.69
N ALA A 139 11.01 2.43 0.43
CA ALA A 139 11.34 3.83 0.71
C ALA A 139 11.01 4.72 -0.49
N PHE A 140 9.73 4.77 -0.86
CA PHE A 140 9.24 5.60 -1.96
C PHE A 140 8.70 6.94 -1.44
N LEU A 141 8.84 7.98 -2.26
CA LEU A 141 8.09 9.21 -2.09
C LEU A 141 6.61 8.94 -2.34
N GLU A 142 5.73 9.71 -1.68
CA GLU A 142 4.28 9.58 -1.87
C GLU A 142 3.87 9.73 -3.35
N GLY A 143 4.54 10.61 -4.10
CA GLY A 143 4.31 10.81 -5.53
C GLY A 143 4.80 9.68 -6.45
N GLU A 144 5.55 8.70 -5.92
CA GLU A 144 6.01 7.52 -6.65
C GLU A 144 5.08 6.31 -6.44
N LEU A 145 4.14 6.42 -5.50
CA LEU A 145 3.13 5.40 -5.25
C LEU A 145 2.06 5.40 -6.35
N GLY A 146 1.33 4.29 -6.47
CA GLY A 146 0.16 4.19 -7.32
C GLY A 146 -0.92 5.19 -6.88
N LEU A 147 -1.89 5.44 -7.76
CA LEU A 147 -3.03 6.33 -7.44
C LEU A 147 -3.83 5.88 -6.21
N ASP A 148 -3.73 4.59 -5.84
CA ASP A 148 -4.33 4.01 -4.64
C ASP A 148 -3.39 4.01 -3.42
N GLY A 149 -2.23 4.66 -3.51
CA GLY A 149 -1.22 4.73 -2.46
C GLY A 149 -0.38 3.45 -2.30
N THR A 150 -0.49 2.50 -3.23
CA THR A 150 0.27 1.23 -3.14
C THR A 150 1.60 1.28 -3.88
N ASP A 151 2.54 0.45 -3.43
CA ASP A 151 3.78 0.16 -4.15
C ASP A 151 3.48 -0.39 -5.57
N THR A 152 4.12 0.21 -6.58
CA THR A 152 3.95 -0.09 -8.01
C THR A 152 4.90 -1.16 -8.56
N SER A 153 5.87 -1.64 -7.76
CA SER A 153 6.92 -2.59 -8.15
C SER A 153 6.37 -3.92 -8.68
N TYR A 154 5.18 -4.33 -8.23
CA TYR A 154 4.54 -5.59 -8.60
C TYR A 154 3.17 -5.39 -9.27
N ASN A 155 2.99 -4.25 -9.94
CA ASN A 155 1.75 -3.97 -10.66
C ASN A 155 1.81 -4.50 -12.10
N PRO A 156 0.81 -5.29 -12.54
CA PRO A 156 0.59 -5.58 -13.94
C PRO A 156 0.38 -4.29 -14.75
N GLU A 157 0.58 -4.41 -16.06
CA GLU A 157 0.29 -3.32 -16.98
C GLU A 157 -1.21 -2.93 -16.95
N PRO A 158 -1.56 -1.71 -17.38
CA PRO A 158 -2.96 -1.29 -17.51
C PRO A 158 -3.81 -2.33 -18.27
N PRO A 159 -5.10 -2.50 -17.91
CA PRO A 159 -5.93 -1.57 -17.14
C PRO A 159 -6.05 -1.89 -15.63
N PHE A 160 -5.22 -2.79 -15.09
CA PHE A 160 -5.33 -3.24 -13.70
C PHE A 160 -4.66 -2.27 -12.72
N THR A 161 -5.43 -1.31 -12.20
CA THR A 161 -4.89 -0.22 -11.36
C THR A 161 -5.24 -0.33 -9.88
N ARG A 162 -6.28 -1.09 -9.52
CA ARG A 162 -6.71 -1.23 -8.12
C ARG A 162 -6.16 -2.50 -7.52
N ARG A 163 -5.53 -2.43 -6.35
CA ARG A 163 -4.99 -3.61 -5.66
C ARG A 163 -5.87 -4.06 -4.51
N MET A 164 -6.06 -5.38 -4.38
CA MET A 164 -6.63 -6.00 -3.18
C MET A 164 -5.73 -7.14 -2.68
N TRP A 165 -5.84 -7.42 -1.39
CA TRP A 165 -5.28 -8.63 -0.81
C TRP A 165 -6.30 -9.77 -0.90
N ALA A 166 -5.95 -10.89 -1.55
CA ALA A 166 -6.85 -12.04 -1.69
C ALA A 166 -6.55 -13.19 -0.70
N GLY A 167 -5.67 -12.95 0.29
CA GLY A 167 -5.30 -13.91 1.34
C GLY A 167 -3.81 -14.27 1.33
N GLY A 168 -3.39 -15.13 2.25
CA GLY A 168 -2.00 -15.56 2.37
C GLY A 168 -1.75 -16.47 3.57
N GLU A 169 -0.51 -16.92 3.71
CA GLU A 169 -0.02 -17.70 4.84
C GLU A 169 1.34 -17.15 5.32
N VAL A 170 1.58 -17.24 6.62
CA VAL A 170 2.88 -16.95 7.22
C VAL A 170 3.36 -18.18 7.97
N ARG A 171 4.61 -18.57 7.75
CA ARG A 171 5.23 -19.75 8.36
C ARG A 171 6.52 -19.34 9.06
N TRP A 172 6.74 -19.94 10.24
CA TRP A 172 7.97 -19.82 11.01
C TRP A 172 8.66 -21.20 11.02
N PRO A 173 9.64 -21.44 10.12
CA PRO A 173 10.30 -22.72 10.02
C PRO A 173 11.03 -23.10 11.31
N LEU A 174 11.05 -24.40 11.61
CA LEU A 174 11.91 -24.94 12.68
C LEU A 174 13.32 -25.14 12.14
N GLY A 175 14.31 -24.71 12.92
CA GLY A 175 15.71 -25.01 12.69
C GLY A 175 16.04 -26.48 12.99
N GLN A 176 17.30 -26.86 12.76
CA GLN A 176 17.79 -28.22 13.03
C GLN A 176 17.67 -28.62 14.51
N ASP A 177 17.65 -27.63 15.41
CA ASP A 177 17.47 -27.80 16.85
C ASP A 177 16.00 -27.91 17.29
N GLY A 178 15.06 -27.93 16.32
CA GLY A 178 13.63 -28.00 16.57
C GLY A 178 13.02 -26.69 17.08
N LYS A 179 13.74 -25.57 17.04
CA LYS A 179 13.27 -24.26 17.51
C LYS A 179 12.99 -23.31 16.36
N VAL A 180 12.08 -22.37 16.58
CA VAL A 180 11.85 -21.27 15.64
C VAL A 180 13.01 -20.27 15.74
N ASN A 181 13.57 -19.91 14.59
CA ASN A 181 14.46 -18.76 14.48
C ASN A 181 13.63 -17.46 14.49
N LEU A 182 13.45 -16.87 15.66
CA LEU A 182 12.71 -15.61 15.80
C LEU A 182 13.56 -14.42 15.34
N LEU A 183 12.95 -13.48 14.63
CA LEU A 183 13.51 -12.16 14.42
C LEU A 183 13.68 -11.45 15.77
N ARG A 184 14.78 -10.71 15.94
CA ARG A 184 15.11 -10.01 17.20
C ARG A 184 15.54 -8.57 16.96
N VAL A 185 15.27 -7.73 17.95
CA VAL A 185 15.78 -6.35 17.99
C VAL A 185 17.30 -6.35 17.86
N GLY A 186 17.81 -5.44 17.04
CA GLY A 186 19.23 -5.27 16.75
C GLY A 186 19.75 -6.17 15.63
N GLN A 187 18.99 -7.16 15.15
CA GLN A 187 19.41 -7.97 14.01
C GLN A 187 19.28 -7.18 12.71
N GLU A 188 20.23 -7.41 11.80
CA GLU A 188 20.09 -7.10 10.39
C GLU A 188 19.37 -8.27 9.71
N VAL A 189 18.31 -7.96 8.98
CA VAL A 189 17.44 -8.97 8.38
C VAL A 189 17.25 -8.65 6.91
N GLN A 190 17.42 -9.66 6.07
CA GLN A 190 17.21 -9.57 4.63
C GLN A 190 15.85 -10.15 4.25
N GLU A 191 15.03 -9.37 3.59
CA GLU A 191 13.83 -9.82 2.87
C GLU A 191 14.19 -10.13 1.42
N THR A 192 13.82 -11.31 0.93
CA THR A 192 13.88 -11.69 -0.49
C THR A 192 12.47 -11.94 -1.02
N THR A 193 12.04 -11.15 -2.00
CA THR A 193 10.70 -11.24 -2.63
C THR A 193 10.76 -11.93 -3.99
N ARG A 194 9.86 -12.89 -4.22
CA ARG A 194 9.70 -13.63 -5.48
C ARG A 194 8.24 -13.61 -5.92
N VAL A 195 8.01 -13.35 -7.21
CA VAL A 195 6.70 -13.60 -7.82
C VAL A 195 6.62 -15.09 -8.18
N LEU A 196 5.64 -15.78 -7.61
CA LEU A 196 5.40 -17.20 -7.81
C LEU A 196 4.44 -17.48 -8.97
N SER A 197 3.41 -16.64 -9.15
CA SER A 197 2.38 -16.86 -10.17
C SER A 197 1.73 -15.55 -10.60
N ALA A 198 1.08 -15.56 -11.76
CA ALA A 198 0.13 -14.55 -12.19
C ALA A 198 -0.98 -15.21 -13.00
N GLU A 199 -2.22 -15.14 -12.53
CA GLU A 199 -3.37 -15.83 -13.12
C GLU A 199 -4.47 -14.84 -13.45
N ALA A 200 -4.97 -14.85 -14.68
CA ALA A 200 -6.18 -14.11 -15.02
C ALA A 200 -7.42 -14.81 -14.45
N LYS A 201 -8.31 -14.05 -13.81
CA LYS A 201 -9.59 -14.52 -13.29
C LYS A 201 -10.70 -13.55 -13.63
N VAL A 202 -11.94 -14.01 -13.53
CA VAL A 202 -13.13 -13.18 -13.69
C VAL A 202 -13.89 -13.15 -12.37
N VAL A 203 -14.26 -11.95 -11.94
CA VAL A 203 -15.11 -11.74 -10.77
C VAL A 203 -16.49 -12.30 -11.06
N LYS A 204 -16.94 -13.31 -10.31
CA LYS A 204 -18.25 -13.93 -10.54
C LYS A 204 -19.43 -12.95 -10.46
N ALA A 205 -19.32 -11.95 -9.58
CA ALA A 205 -20.41 -11.00 -9.33
C ALA A 205 -20.50 -9.89 -10.39
N THR A 206 -19.38 -9.38 -10.89
CA THR A 206 -19.34 -8.22 -11.80
C THR A 206 -18.99 -8.59 -13.23
N GLY A 207 -18.40 -9.77 -13.46
CA GLY A 207 -17.86 -10.17 -14.77
C GLY A 207 -16.55 -9.47 -15.12
N GLU A 208 -16.00 -8.64 -14.24
CA GLU A 208 -14.73 -7.93 -14.48
C GLU A 208 -13.54 -8.90 -14.45
N GLU A 209 -12.58 -8.66 -15.32
CA GLU A 209 -11.30 -9.38 -15.27
C GLU A 209 -10.43 -8.87 -14.10
N MET A 210 -9.65 -9.77 -13.53
CA MET A 210 -8.60 -9.48 -12.56
C MET A 210 -7.34 -10.29 -12.86
N VAL A 211 -6.20 -9.80 -12.40
CA VAL A 211 -4.95 -10.58 -12.36
C VAL A 211 -4.59 -10.88 -10.92
N VAL A 212 -4.42 -12.18 -10.66
CA VAL A 212 -4.12 -12.78 -9.37
C VAL A 212 -2.62 -13.14 -9.39
N VAL A 213 -1.79 -12.21 -8.91
CA VAL A 213 -0.32 -12.32 -8.69
C VAL A 213 0.06 -12.98 -7.36
N GLY A 214 0.70 -14.15 -7.34
CA GLY A 214 1.25 -14.78 -6.14
C GLY A 214 2.66 -14.34 -5.80
N VAL A 215 2.93 -14.01 -4.54
CA VAL A 215 4.22 -13.51 -4.06
C VAL A 215 4.69 -14.28 -2.83
N GLU A 216 5.98 -14.60 -2.77
CA GLU A 216 6.67 -15.11 -1.58
C GLU A 216 7.69 -14.09 -1.09
N LYS A 217 7.75 -13.89 0.22
CA LYS A 217 8.78 -13.14 0.92
C LYS A 217 9.45 -14.06 1.94
N VAL A 218 10.76 -14.19 1.82
CA VAL A 218 11.59 -14.95 2.77
C VAL A 218 12.42 -13.95 3.58
N PHE A 219 12.40 -14.08 4.90
CA PHE A 219 13.16 -13.20 5.79
C PHE A 219 14.23 -13.99 6.53
N GLU A 220 15.48 -13.53 6.40
CA GLU A 220 16.67 -14.23 6.87
C GLU A 220 17.49 -13.31 7.79
N ASN A 221 17.98 -13.86 8.90
CA ASN A 221 18.94 -13.21 9.81
C ASN A 221 20.24 -14.03 9.84
N GLU A 222 21.17 -13.73 10.75
CA GLU A 222 22.44 -14.47 10.86
C GLU A 222 22.30 -15.98 11.17
N HIS A 223 21.10 -16.45 11.55
CA HIS A 223 20.78 -17.84 11.84
C HIS A 223 19.98 -18.54 10.73
N GLY A 224 19.82 -17.89 9.57
CA GLY A 224 19.08 -18.41 8.41
C GLY A 224 17.63 -17.94 8.35
N VAL A 225 16.76 -18.74 7.74
CA VAL A 225 15.35 -18.37 7.51
C VAL A 225 14.60 -18.27 8.84
N ALA A 226 14.05 -17.09 9.11
CA ALA A 226 13.24 -16.81 10.28
C ALA A 226 11.74 -16.91 10.00
N LEU A 227 11.30 -16.42 8.84
CA LEU A 227 9.90 -16.56 8.41
C LEU A 227 9.74 -16.55 6.89
N VAL A 228 8.65 -17.16 6.43
CA VAL A 228 8.21 -17.16 5.03
C VAL A 228 6.77 -16.66 4.99
N ASP A 229 6.51 -15.62 4.21
CA ASP A 229 5.20 -15.01 3.98
C ASP A 229 4.80 -15.21 2.51
N ARG A 230 3.65 -15.84 2.26
CA ARG A 230 3.13 -16.08 0.91
C ARG A 230 1.75 -15.48 0.76
N ARG A 231 1.55 -14.61 -0.22
CA ARG A 231 0.34 -13.81 -0.37
C ARG A 231 0.05 -13.39 -1.80
#